data_AF-A0A7W4TNC1-F1
#
_entry.id   AF-A0A7W4TNC1-F1
#
_cell.length_a   1.000
_cell.length_b   1.000
_cell.length_c   1.000
_cell.angle_alpha   90.00
_cell.angle_beta   90.00
_cell.angle_gamma   90.00
#
_symmetry.space_group_name_H-M   'P 1'
#
loop_
_entity.id
_entity.type
_entity.pdbx_description
1 polymer ?
#
loop_
_entity_poly.entity_id
_entity_poly.type
_entity_poly.pdbx_seq_one_letter_code
_entity_poly.pdbx_strand_id
1 'polypeptide(L)'
;MAASDGKAEITTTDPRALEREVEARRAHLAGTIDELTSRLAPTALKDRSVATVRAKVNGFAYDHRGGLRVERVAAVGVAVLGVATVLVVRAVRKRR
;
A
#
# COMPACT_ATOMS: atom_id res chain seq x y z
N MET A 1 50.85 11.68 1.20
CA MET A 1 50.01 10.48 1.38
C MET A 1 49.12 10.74 2.59
N ALA A 2 47.95 11.33 2.36
CA ALA A 2 47.05 11.80 3.42
C ALA A 2 46.21 10.63 3.93
N ALA A 3 46.48 10.20 5.15
CA ALA A 3 45.70 9.19 5.84
C ALA A 3 44.57 9.89 6.63
N SER A 4 43.35 9.47 6.31
CA SER A 4 42.21 9.37 7.22
C SER A 4 41.77 10.66 7.94
N ASP A 5 40.88 11.40 7.28
CA ASP A 5 39.77 12.10 7.95
C ASP A 5 38.93 11.07 8.70
N GLY A 6 39.36 10.75 9.92
CA GLY A 6 38.62 9.91 10.85
C GLY A 6 37.31 10.61 11.18
N LYS A 7 36.20 9.90 10.97
CA LYS A 7 34.89 10.20 11.59
C LYS A 7 35.11 10.82 12.97
N ALA A 8 34.55 12.01 13.17
CA ALA A 8 34.45 12.68 14.46
C ALA A 8 34.45 11.67 15.61
N GLU A 9 35.58 11.60 16.30
CA GLU A 9 35.78 10.79 17.47
C GLU A 9 34.66 11.16 18.45
N ILE A 10 33.80 10.20 18.79
CA ILE A 10 32.82 10.38 19.87
C ILE A 10 33.61 10.28 21.18
N THR A 11 34.43 11.29 21.44
CA THR A 11 35.18 11.44 22.69
C THR A 11 34.71 12.72 23.35
N THR A 12 33.40 12.80 23.62
CA THR A 12 32.90 13.74 24.63
C THR A 12 32.77 12.97 25.94
N THR A 13 33.68 13.25 26.87
CA THR A 13 33.69 12.67 28.22
C THR A 13 32.64 13.33 29.14
N ASP A 14 31.94 14.36 28.65
CA ASP A 14 30.89 15.07 29.40
C ASP A 14 29.51 14.43 29.20
N PRO A 15 28.91 13.83 30.24
CA PRO A 15 27.58 13.21 30.18
C PRO A 15 26.49 14.16 29.66
N ARG A 16 26.57 15.46 29.99
CA ARG A 16 25.55 16.44 29.57
C ARG A 16 25.63 16.80 28.09
N ALA A 17 26.79 16.61 27.47
CA ALA A 17 26.94 16.79 26.03
C ALA A 17 26.31 15.61 25.27
N LEU A 18 26.52 14.38 25.78
CA LEU A 18 25.89 13.17 25.23
C LEU A 18 24.37 13.22 25.32
N GLU A 19 23.82 13.61 26.47
CA GLU A 19 22.37 13.73 26.65
C GLU A 19 21.73 14.70 25.65
N ARG A 20 22.37 15.87 25.45
CA ARG A 20 21.90 16.86 24.47
C ARG A 20 21.98 16.35 23.04
N GLU A 21 23.03 15.62 22.69
CA GLU A 21 23.18 15.03 21.37
C GLU A 21 22.16 13.92 21.10
N VAL A 22 21.89 13.08 22.11
CA VAL A 22 20.85 12.03 22.02
C VAL A 22 19.48 12.65 21.80
N GLU A 23 19.15 13.73 22.51
CA GLU A 23 17.86 14.41 22.35
C GLU A 23 17.73 15.06 20.96
N ALA A 24 18.80 15.70 20.48
CA ALA A 24 18.84 16.26 19.13
C ALA A 24 18.66 15.17 18.04
N ARG A 25 19.31 14.02 18.22
CA ARG A 25 19.16 12.87 17.30
C ARG A 25 17.75 12.27 17.36
N ARG A 26 17.14 12.18 18.54
CA ARG A 26 15.75 11.72 18.70
C ARG A 26 14.75 12.63 18.01
N ALA A 27 14.90 13.94 18.15
CA ALA A 27 14.06 14.92 17.45
C ALA A 27 14.18 14.79 15.92
N HIS A 28 15.40 14.61 15.40
CA HIS A 28 15.64 14.37 13.98
C HIS A 28 14.98 13.07 13.49
N LEU A 29 15.10 11.98 14.26
CA LEU A 29 14.48 10.69 13.92
C LEU A 29 12.95 10.77 13.93
N ALA A 30 12.35 11.44 14.92
CA ALA A 30 10.91 11.64 14.98
C ALA A 30 10.40 12.41 13.75
N GLY A 31 11.08 13.51 13.38
CA GLY A 31 10.72 14.27 12.16
C GLY A 31 10.86 13.45 10.88
N THR A 32 11.89 12.61 10.78
CA THR A 32 12.09 11.72 9.62
C THR A 32 11.02 10.63 9.55
N ILE A 33 10.61 10.08 10.70
CA ILE A 33 9.54 9.07 10.76
C ILE A 33 8.19 9.67 10.36
N ASP A 34 7.89 10.89 10.79
CA ASP A 34 6.65 11.58 10.39
C ASP A 34 6.64 11.89 8.88
N GLU A 35 7.78 12.28 8.31
CA GLU A 35 7.92 12.47 6.86
C GLU A 35 7.73 11.13 6.09
N LEU A 36 8.33 10.05 6.57
CA LEU A 36 8.14 8.72 5.96
C LEU A 36 6.69 8.24 6.09
N THR A 37 6.06 8.49 7.23
CA THR A 37 4.67 8.10 7.49
C THR A 37 3.70 8.88 6.62
N SER A 38 3.93 10.18 6.41
CA SER A 38 3.15 11.00 5.48
C SER A 38 3.35 10.63 4.01
N ARG A 39 4.57 10.23 3.60
CA ARG A 39 4.84 9.71 2.24
C ARG A 39 4.26 8.32 2.00
N LEU A 40 4.25 7.47 3.02
CA LEU A 40 3.61 6.15 3.00
C LEU A 40 2.12 6.22 3.36
N ALA A 41 1.57 7.43 3.49
CA ALA A 41 0.19 7.63 3.86
C ALA A 41 -0.71 6.77 2.95
N PRO A 42 -1.74 6.13 3.53
CA PRO A 42 -2.55 5.13 2.85
C PRO A 42 -3.23 5.65 1.58
N THR A 43 -3.35 6.96 1.40
CA THR A 43 -3.85 7.59 0.17
C THR A 43 -2.98 7.26 -1.05
N ALA A 44 -1.65 7.31 -0.93
CA ALA A 44 -0.75 6.94 -2.03
C ALA A 44 -0.77 5.42 -2.31
N LEU A 45 -1.01 4.61 -1.27
CA LEU A 45 -1.24 3.17 -1.40
C LEU A 45 -2.59 2.86 -2.06
N LYS A 46 -3.63 3.66 -1.79
CA LYS A 46 -4.95 3.54 -2.42
C LYS A 46 -4.88 3.77 -3.91
N ASP A 47 -4.22 4.82 -4.37
CA ASP A 47 -4.15 5.11 -5.80
C ASP A 47 -3.40 4.00 -6.57
N ARG A 48 -2.30 3.48 -6.00
CA ARG A 48 -1.58 2.33 -6.57
C ARG A 48 -2.39 1.05 -6.54
N SER A 49 -3.11 0.78 -5.45
CA SER A 49 -3.93 -0.43 -5.33
C SER A 49 -5.13 -0.38 -6.28
N VAL A 50 -5.80 0.76 -6.42
CA VAL A 50 -6.88 0.98 -7.39
C VAL A 50 -6.38 0.80 -8.82
N ALA A 51 -5.24 1.40 -9.17
CA ALA A 51 -4.64 1.21 -10.49
C ALA A 51 -4.30 -0.25 -10.78
N THR A 52 -3.75 -0.96 -9.78
CA THR A 52 -3.42 -2.39 -9.90
C THR A 52 -4.66 -3.26 -10.05
N VAL A 53 -5.71 -2.99 -9.28
CA VAL A 53 -7.01 -3.68 -9.39
C VAL A 53 -7.62 -3.43 -10.76
N ARG A 54 -7.64 -2.18 -11.23
CA ARG A 54 -8.17 -1.83 -12.55
C ARG A 54 -7.40 -2.51 -13.68
N ALA A 55 -6.07 -2.58 -13.59
CA ALA A 55 -5.24 -3.30 -14.56
C ALA A 55 -5.55 -4.81 -14.56
N LYS A 56 -5.72 -5.43 -13.39
CA LYS A 56 -6.10 -6.84 -13.27
C LYS A 56 -7.49 -7.12 -13.84
N VAL A 57 -8.47 -6.26 -13.55
CA VAL A 57 -9.83 -6.39 -14.09
C VAL A 57 -9.80 -6.23 -15.61
N ASN A 58 -9.07 -5.25 -16.14
CA ASN A 58 -8.96 -5.06 -17.58
C ASN A 58 -8.25 -6.23 -18.27
N GLY A 59 -7.16 -6.77 -17.71
CA GLY A 59 -6.48 -7.95 -18.25
C GLY A 59 -7.29 -9.25 -18.13
N PHE A 60 -8.25 -9.31 -17.20
CA PHE A 60 -9.19 -10.42 -17.10
C PHE A 60 -10.35 -10.29 -18.10
N ALA A 61 -10.86 -9.07 -18.30
CA ALA A 61 -12.02 -8.78 -19.15
C ALA A 61 -11.68 -8.65 -20.64
N TYR A 62 -10.50 -8.13 -20.97
CA TYR A 62 -10.09 -7.81 -22.34
C TYR A 62 -8.84 -8.59 -22.76
N ASP A 63 -8.84 -9.08 -24.00
CA ASP A 63 -7.68 -9.71 -24.64
C ASP A 63 -6.70 -8.66 -25.17
N HIS A 64 -5.46 -9.05 -25.46
CA HIS A 64 -4.40 -8.18 -26.01
C HIS A 64 -4.76 -7.51 -27.34
N ARG A 65 -5.83 -7.96 -28.01
CA ARG A 65 -6.36 -7.42 -29.26
C ARG A 65 -7.62 -6.56 -29.09
N GLY A 66 -8.02 -6.24 -27.85
CA GLY A 66 -9.23 -5.45 -27.56
C GLY A 66 -10.54 -6.24 -27.68
N GLY A 67 -10.48 -7.55 -27.95
CA GLY A 67 -11.64 -8.44 -27.92
C GLY A 67 -12.02 -8.76 -26.48
N LEU A 68 -13.30 -8.64 -26.14
CA LEU A 68 -13.82 -9.13 -24.86
C LEU A 68 -13.57 -10.64 -24.82
N ARG A 69 -13.01 -11.18 -23.72
CA ARG A 69 -12.89 -12.62 -23.51
C ARG A 69 -14.28 -13.19 -23.21
N VAL A 70 -15.16 -13.20 -24.22
CA VAL A 70 -16.60 -13.52 -24.11
C VAL A 70 -16.85 -14.84 -23.39
N GLU A 71 -15.99 -15.84 -23.58
CA GLU A 71 -16.09 -17.12 -22.88
C GLU A 71 -15.88 -16.99 -21.35
N ARG A 72 -14.92 -16.16 -20.92
CA ARG A 72 -14.63 -15.92 -19.49
C ARG A 72 -15.59 -14.93 -18.86
N VAL A 73 -15.93 -13.87 -19.59
CA VAL A 73 -16.87 -12.84 -19.12
C VAL A 73 -18.30 -13.40 -19.06
N ALA A 74 -18.70 -14.26 -19.99
CA ALA A 74 -19.97 -14.97 -19.91
C ALA A 74 -20.01 -15.94 -18.73
N ALA A 75 -18.95 -16.73 -18.51
CA ALA A 75 -18.89 -17.65 -17.37
C ALA A 75 -18.98 -16.92 -16.02
N VAL A 76 -18.23 -15.82 -15.85
CA VAL A 76 -18.31 -14.99 -14.64
C VAL A 76 -19.67 -14.29 -14.52
N GLY A 77 -20.22 -13.78 -15.63
CA GLY A 77 -21.54 -13.15 -15.67
C GLY A 77 -22.64 -14.12 -15.22
N VAL A 78 -22.63 -15.36 -15.73
CA VAL A 78 -23.58 -16.42 -15.33
C VAL A 78 -23.42 -16.75 -13.84
N ALA A 79 -22.19 -16.87 -13.34
CA ALA A 79 -21.95 -17.16 -11.93
C ALA A 79 -22.47 -16.04 -11.01
N VAL A 80 -22.17 -14.77 -11.34
CA VAL A 80 -22.64 -13.61 -10.57
C VAL A 80 -24.16 -13.52 -10.59
N LEU A 81 -24.78 -13.67 -11.77
CA LEU A 81 -26.24 -13.67 -11.91
C LEU A 81 -26.87 -14.79 -11.09
N GLY A 82 -26.34 -16.02 -11.16
CA GLY A 82 -26.84 -17.16 -10.39
C GLY A 82 -26.79 -16.95 -8.88
N VAL A 83 -25.68 -16.42 -8.36
CA VAL A 83 -25.57 -16.09 -6.93
C VAL A 83 -26.57 -15.00 -6.54
N ALA A 84 -26.71 -13.96 -7.37
CA ALA A 84 -27.67 -12.89 -7.11
C ALA A 84 -29.11 -13.40 -7.07
N THR A 85 -29.53 -14.27 -8.01
CA THR A 85 -30.87 -14.88 -7.97
C THR A 85 -31.07 -15.72 -6.72
N VAL A 86 -30.10 -16.55 -6.34
CA VAL A 86 -30.20 -17.37 -5.12
C VAL A 86 -30.36 -16.50 -3.88
N LEU A 87 -29.59 -15.42 -3.76
CA LEU A 87 -29.68 -14.49 -2.64
C LEU A 87 -31.03 -13.77 -2.60
N VAL A 88 -31.53 -13.30 -3.73
CA VAL A 88 -32.85 -12.66 -3.83
C VAL A 88 -33.96 -13.64 -3.46
N VAL A 89 -33.94 -14.86 -4.00
CA VAL A 89 -34.94 -15.89 -3.67
C VAL A 89 -34.90 -16.23 -2.18
N ARG A 90 -33.70 -16.36 -1.60
CA ARG A 90 -33.53 -16.62 -0.16
C ARG A 90 -34.02 -15.46 0.70
N ALA A 91 -33.77 -14.22 0.29
CA ALA A 91 -34.24 -13.02 0.99
C ALA A 91 -35.77 -12.89 0.94
N VAL A 92 -36.39 -13.19 -0.21
CA VAL A 92 -37.85 -13.19 -0.36
C VAL A 92 -38.48 -14.32 0.44
N ARG A 93 -37.90 -15.52 0.43
CA ARG A 93 -38.37 -16.67 1.24
C ARG A 93 -38.23 -16.43 2.75
N LYS A 94 -37.23 -15.67 3.20
CA LYS A 94 -37.08 -15.33 4.62
C LYS A 94 -38.10 -14.29 5.11
N ARG A 95 -38.71 -13.52 4.18
CA ARG A 95 -39.69 -12.47 4.50
C ARG A 95 -41.15 -12.94 4.42
N ARG A 96 -41.41 -14.13 3.88
CA ARG A 96 -42.72 -14.79 3.89
C ARG A 96 -42.74 -15.83 4.99
#